data_AF-A0A7C7VV37-F1
#
_entry.id   AF-A0A7C7VV37-F1
#
_cell.length_a   1.000
_cell.length_b   1.000
_cell.length_c   1.000
_cell.angle_alpha   90.00
_cell.angle_beta   90.00
_cell.angle_gamma   90.00
#
_symmetry.space_group_name_H-M   'P 1'
#
loop_
_entity.id
_entity.type
_entity.pdbx_description
1 polymer ?
#
loop_
_entity_poly.entity_id
_entity_poly.type
_entity_poly.pdbx_seq_one_letter_code
_entity_poly.pdbx_strand_id
1 'polypeptide(L)'
;MTAARTYRVFPTTESDFDLLTTAVGGDRRAAWALLNKYGSPAAIASSSPDELAKVSGLGPDRAAVLKAGLELGRRAALARPQERPRITKPDDAAALLMSRMRPERLKQAAGDRLSGSPHPHLLPMGQPSGAGGRIL
;
A
#
# COMPACT_ATOMS: atom_id res chain seq x y z
N MET A 1 -32.70 -3.18 -24.84
CA MET A 1 -32.34 -4.62 -24.81
C MET A 1 -31.03 -4.76 -24.05
N THR A 2 -31.12 -5.02 -22.75
CA THR A 2 -29.97 -5.08 -21.84
C THR A 2 -29.40 -6.49 -21.87
N ALA A 3 -28.21 -6.67 -22.43
CA ALA A 3 -27.52 -7.96 -22.44
C ALA A 3 -27.12 -8.33 -21.00
N ALA A 4 -27.75 -9.37 -20.46
CA ALA A 4 -27.37 -9.96 -19.19
C ALA A 4 -25.92 -10.46 -19.31
N ARG A 5 -24.98 -9.72 -18.71
CA ARG A 5 -23.59 -10.12 -18.59
C ARG A 5 -23.51 -11.14 -17.46
N THR A 6 -23.72 -12.41 -17.81
CA THR A 6 -23.64 -13.53 -16.89
C THR A 6 -22.23 -13.57 -16.30
N TYR A 7 -22.08 -13.13 -15.06
CA TYR A 7 -20.86 -13.34 -14.29
C TYR A 7 -20.73 -14.84 -14.06
N ARG A 8 -19.89 -15.50 -14.85
CA ARG A 8 -19.50 -16.88 -14.58
C ARG A 8 -18.60 -16.83 -13.34
N VAL A 9 -19.13 -17.32 -12.23
CA VAL A 9 -18.35 -17.55 -11.01
C VAL A 9 -17.27 -18.57 -11.37
N PHE A 10 -16.00 -18.18 -11.26
CA PHE A 10 -14.87 -19.04 -11.60
C PHE A 10 -14.69 -20.10 -10.49
N PRO A 11 -14.79 -21.40 -10.79
CA PRO A 11 -14.36 -22.44 -9.86
C PRO A 11 -12.84 -22.35 -9.66
N THR A 12 -12.35 -22.77 -8.49
CA THR A 12 -10.96 -22.57 -8.03
C THR A 12 -9.90 -23.40 -8.78
N THR A 13 -10.27 -24.12 -9.84
CA THR A 13 -9.40 -24.96 -10.68
C THR A 13 -9.70 -24.67 -12.14
N GLU A 14 -9.11 -23.60 -12.68
CA GLU A 14 -9.06 -23.34 -14.11
C GLU A 14 -7.60 -23.48 -14.55
N SER A 15 -7.35 -24.09 -15.71
CA SER A 15 -6.00 -24.13 -16.26
C SER A 15 -5.56 -22.72 -16.68
N ASP A 16 -4.26 -22.45 -16.70
CA ASP A 16 -3.72 -21.19 -17.22
C ASP A 16 -4.25 -20.85 -18.62
N PHE A 17 -4.50 -21.88 -19.42
CA PHE A 17 -5.04 -21.75 -20.76
C PHE A 17 -6.49 -21.27 -20.77
N ASP A 18 -7.35 -21.78 -19.88
CA ASP A 18 -8.76 -21.37 -19.80
C ASP A 18 -8.90 -19.96 -19.21
N LEU A 19 -8.05 -19.62 -18.24
CA LEU A 19 -7.94 -18.26 -17.71
C LEU A 19 -7.49 -17.28 -18.81
N LEU A 20 -6.45 -17.63 -19.56
CA LEU A 20 -5.99 -16.79 -20.67
C LEU A 20 -7.03 -16.68 -21.77
N THR A 21 -7.69 -17.77 -22.15
CA THR A 21 -8.80 -17.77 -23.11
C THR A 21 -9.85 -16.76 -22.71
N THR A 22 -10.25 -16.76 -21.43
CA THR A 22 -11.23 -15.80 -20.90
C THR A 22 -10.68 -14.37 -20.93
N ALA A 23 -9.45 -14.16 -20.47
CA ALA A 23 -8.80 -12.84 -20.41
C ALA A 23 -8.65 -12.19 -21.78
N VAL A 24 -8.47 -12.99 -22.84
CA VAL A 24 -8.43 -12.49 -24.21
C VAL A 24 -9.81 -12.45 -24.87
N GLY A 25 -10.92 -12.64 -24.16
CA GLY A 25 -12.27 -12.52 -24.73
C GLY A 25 -12.78 -13.77 -25.45
N GLY A 26 -12.35 -14.96 -25.03
CA GLY A 26 -12.81 -16.26 -25.54
C GLY A 26 -11.97 -16.84 -26.69
N ASP A 27 -10.94 -16.13 -27.14
CA ASP A 27 -10.10 -16.54 -28.25
C ASP A 27 -9.04 -17.57 -27.85
N ARG A 28 -9.42 -18.84 -27.98
CA ARG A 28 -8.55 -19.99 -27.68
C ARG A 28 -7.27 -20.02 -28.52
N ARG A 29 -7.29 -19.50 -29.75
CA ARG A 29 -6.10 -19.49 -30.63
C ARG A 29 -5.08 -18.48 -30.13
N ALA A 30 -5.53 -17.28 -29.77
CA ALA A 30 -4.67 -16.27 -29.16
C ALA A 30 -4.09 -16.75 -27.82
N ALA A 31 -4.90 -17.40 -26.98
CA ALA A 31 -4.45 -17.98 -25.71
C ALA A 31 -3.37 -19.06 -25.90
N TRP A 32 -3.55 -19.94 -26.88
CA TRP A 32 -2.58 -20.98 -27.21
C TRP A 32 -1.28 -20.37 -27.75
N ALA A 33 -1.38 -19.38 -28.64
CA ALA A 33 -0.22 -18.68 -29.19
C ALA A 33 0.57 -17.94 -28.11
N LEU A 34 -0.11 -17.33 -27.13
CA LEU A 34 0.52 -16.71 -25.96
C LEU A 34 1.27 -17.74 -25.12
N LEU A 35 0.62 -18.84 -24.73
CA LEU A 35 1.28 -19.86 -23.91
C LEU A 35 2.45 -20.52 -24.62
N ASN A 36 2.36 -20.78 -25.92
CA ASN A 36 3.48 -21.37 -26.65
C ASN A 36 4.64 -20.41 -26.86
N LYS A 37 4.35 -19.12 -27.07
CA LYS A 37 5.40 -18.12 -27.29
C LYS A 37 6.13 -17.74 -26.01
N TYR A 38 5.40 -17.62 -24.89
CA TYR A 38 5.92 -17.08 -23.64
C TYR A 38 6.08 -18.13 -22.53
N GLY A 39 5.49 -19.30 -22.67
CA GLY A 39 5.63 -20.44 -21.76
C GLY A 39 4.84 -20.35 -20.45
N SER A 40 4.55 -19.16 -19.95
CA SER A 40 3.83 -18.98 -18.68
C SER A 40 3.04 -17.66 -18.59
N PRO A 41 1.98 -17.58 -17.77
CA PRO A 41 1.29 -16.32 -17.47
C PRO A 41 2.21 -15.24 -16.89
N ALA A 42 3.21 -15.62 -16.11
CA ALA A 42 4.18 -14.68 -15.55
C ALA A 42 5.03 -13.99 -16.65
N ALA A 43 5.50 -14.76 -17.64
CA ALA A 43 6.24 -14.22 -18.78
C ALA A 43 5.35 -13.35 -19.69
N ILE A 44 4.07 -13.70 -19.85
CA ILE A 44 3.10 -12.86 -20.55
C ILE A 44 2.91 -11.54 -19.80
N ALA A 45 2.80 -11.60 -18.47
CA ALA A 45 2.61 -10.42 -17.62
C ALA A 45 3.83 -9.48 -17.60
N SER A 46 5.05 -9.99 -17.77
CA SER A 46 6.26 -9.17 -17.85
C SER A 46 6.51 -8.58 -19.25
N SER A 47 5.90 -9.13 -20.29
CA SER A 47 6.04 -8.65 -21.68
C SER A 47 5.38 -7.28 -21.90
N SER A 48 5.88 -6.52 -22.88
CA SER A 48 5.32 -5.22 -23.24
C SER A 48 4.01 -5.35 -24.05
N PRO A 49 3.10 -4.36 -23.99
CA PRO A 49 1.88 -4.37 -24.81
C PRO A 49 2.17 -4.52 -26.31
N ASP A 50 3.23 -3.87 -26.82
CA ASP A 50 3.60 -3.92 -28.24
C ASP A 50 4.09 -5.31 -28.68
N GLU A 51 4.79 -6.04 -27.81
CA GLU A 51 5.20 -7.42 -28.09
C GLU A 51 4.01 -8.38 -28.09
N LEU A 52 3.07 -8.17 -27.16
CA LEU A 52 1.84 -8.94 -27.08
C LEU A 52 0.93 -8.66 -28.27
N ALA A 53 0.84 -7.42 -28.73
CA ALA A 53 0.04 -7.02 -29.89
C ALA A 53 0.47 -7.73 -31.18
N LYS A 54 1.73 -8.19 -31.27
CA LYS A 54 2.26 -8.99 -32.39
C LYS A 54 1.80 -10.44 -32.37
N VAL A 55 1.13 -10.90 -31.31
CA VAL A 55 0.52 -12.23 -31.29
C VAL A 55 -0.72 -12.23 -32.18
N SER A 56 -0.76 -13.18 -33.11
CA SER A 56 -1.87 -13.34 -34.05
C SER A 56 -3.21 -13.44 -33.32
N GLY A 57 -4.17 -12.61 -33.72
CA GLY A 57 -5.50 -12.53 -33.13
C GLY A 57 -5.62 -11.57 -31.93
N LEU A 58 -4.52 -11.05 -31.35
CA LEU A 58 -4.60 -10.14 -30.21
C LEU A 58 -4.73 -8.67 -30.65
N GLY A 59 -3.76 -8.15 -31.42
CA GLY A 59 -3.73 -6.73 -31.79
C GLY A 59 -3.54 -5.77 -30.59
N PRO A 60 -3.41 -4.46 -30.83
CA PRO A 60 -3.06 -3.49 -29.79
C PRO A 60 -4.12 -3.35 -28.70
N ASP A 61 -5.40 -3.27 -29.07
CA ASP A 61 -6.48 -3.05 -28.11
C ASP A 61 -6.62 -4.21 -27.12
N ARG A 62 -6.63 -5.45 -27.60
CA ARG A 62 -6.75 -6.61 -26.71
C ARG A 62 -5.45 -6.86 -25.93
N ALA A 63 -4.30 -6.51 -26.48
CA ALA A 63 -3.03 -6.55 -25.72
C ALA A 63 -3.06 -5.58 -24.54
N ALA A 64 -3.56 -4.36 -24.75
CA ALA A 64 -3.73 -3.37 -23.68
C ALA A 64 -4.72 -3.87 -22.61
N VAL A 65 -5.87 -4.44 -23.03
CA VAL A 65 -6.86 -5.02 -22.10
C VAL A 65 -6.27 -6.18 -21.29
N LEU A 66 -5.55 -7.10 -21.94
CA LEU A 66 -4.90 -8.22 -21.27
C LEU A 66 -3.90 -7.72 -20.21
N LYS A 67 -3.08 -6.71 -20.55
CA LYS A 67 -2.13 -6.11 -19.60
C LYS A 67 -2.83 -5.43 -18.44
N ALA A 68 -3.93 -4.72 -18.69
CA ALA A 68 -4.73 -4.11 -17.63
C ALA A 68 -5.31 -5.17 -16.67
N GLY A 69 -5.83 -6.28 -17.22
CA GLY A 69 -6.34 -7.40 -16.43
C GLY A 69 -5.27 -8.07 -15.57
N LEU A 70 -4.09 -8.33 -16.14
CA LEU A 70 -2.96 -8.92 -15.41
C LEU A 70 -2.44 -8.01 -14.30
N GLU A 71 -2.34 -6.70 -14.55
CA GLU A 71 -1.95 -5.73 -13.52
C GLU A 71 -3.01 -5.62 -12.42
N LEU A 72 -4.29 -5.66 -12.77
CA LEU A 72 -5.37 -5.69 -11.78
C LEU A 72 -5.27 -6.94 -10.90
N GLY A 73 -5.06 -8.11 -11.51
CA GLY A 73 -4.82 -9.36 -10.77
C GLY A 73 -3.62 -9.27 -9.84
N ARG A 74 -2.50 -8.71 -10.30
CA ARG A 74 -1.31 -8.47 -9.47
C ARG A 74 -1.60 -7.55 -8.28
N ARG A 75 -2.31 -6.44 -8.51
CA ARG A 75 -2.72 -5.52 -7.44
C ARG A 75 -3.64 -6.19 -6.43
N ALA A 76 -4.60 -6.99 -6.89
CA ALA A 76 -5.50 -7.73 -6.02
C ALA A 76 -4.76 -8.76 -5.16
N ALA A 77 -3.79 -9.49 -5.74
CA ALA A 77 -2.98 -10.47 -5.01
C ALA A 77 -2.05 -9.82 -3.96
N LEU A 78 -1.53 -8.62 -4.26
CA LEU A 78 -0.66 -7.87 -3.34
C LEU A 78 -1.44 -7.02 -2.34
N ALA A 79 -2.72 -6.76 -2.59
CA ALA A 79 -3.58 -6.06 -1.67
C ALA A 79 -3.71 -6.91 -0.41
N ARG A 80 -3.02 -6.52 0.66
CA ARG A 80 -3.36 -7.00 1.99
C ARG A 80 -4.82 -6.62 2.22
N PRO A 81 -5.68 -7.53 2.70
CA PRO A 81 -6.94 -7.12 3.26
C PRO A 81 -6.62 -5.98 4.23
N GLN A 82 -7.22 -4.80 4.05
CA GLN A 82 -7.31 -3.88 5.17
C GLN A 82 -8.12 -4.66 6.20
N GLU A 83 -7.43 -5.33 7.13
CA GLU A 83 -8.03 -5.65 8.42
C GLU A 83 -8.56 -4.31 8.89
N ARG A 84 -9.88 -4.18 8.84
CA ARG A 84 -10.64 -3.16 9.53
C ARG A 84 -10.97 -3.79 10.87
N PRO A 85 -10.03 -3.80 11.82
CA PRO A 85 -10.29 -4.33 13.14
C PRO A 85 -11.55 -3.65 13.66
N ARG A 86 -12.55 -4.46 13.97
CA ARG A 86 -13.83 -3.98 14.44
C ARG A 86 -13.63 -3.49 15.87
N ILE A 87 -13.65 -2.16 16.05
CA ILE A 87 -13.58 -1.55 17.38
C ILE A 87 -14.96 -1.68 17.99
N THR A 88 -15.10 -2.62 18.92
CA THR A 88 -16.33 -2.85 19.68
C THR A 88 -16.26 -2.27 21.09
N LYS A 89 -15.04 -2.00 21.57
CA LYS A 89 -14.76 -1.36 22.85
C LYS A 89 -13.52 -0.45 22.77
N PRO A 90 -13.38 0.53 23.70
CA PRO A 90 -12.24 1.46 23.71
C PRO A 90 -10.86 0.77 23.69
N ASP A 91 -10.72 -0.38 24.36
CA ASP A 91 -9.46 -1.15 24.40
C ASP A 91 -9.00 -1.63 23.03
N ASP A 92 -9.94 -1.94 22.12
CA ASP A 92 -9.63 -2.40 20.77
C ASP A 92 -8.89 -1.27 20.01
N ALA A 93 -9.35 -0.02 20.17
CA ALA A 93 -8.70 1.15 19.57
C ALA A 93 -7.31 1.40 20.17
N ALA A 94 -7.16 1.23 21.49
CA ALA A 94 -5.88 1.40 22.19
C ALA A 94 -4.85 0.36 21.72
N ALA A 95 -5.22 -0.91 21.60
CA ALA A 95 -4.34 -1.98 21.12
C ALA A 95 -3.87 -1.75 19.67
N LEU A 96 -4.74 -1.22 18.82
CA LEU A 96 -4.41 -0.87 17.42
C LEU A 96 -3.48 0.33 17.30
N LEU A 97 -3.55 1.26 18.24
CA LEU A 97 -2.67 2.42 18.30
C LEU A 97 -1.31 2.05 18.88
N MET A 98 -1.30 1.31 19.99
CA MET A 98 -0.08 0.86 20.68
C MET A 98 0.79 -0.05 19.81
N SER A 99 0.18 -0.97 19.03
CA SER A 99 0.91 -1.81 18.06
C SER A 99 1.60 -1.02 16.95
N ARG A 100 1.09 0.17 16.58
CA ARG A 100 1.71 1.09 15.61
C ARG A 100 2.75 2.01 16.23
N MET A 101 2.74 2.18 17.55
CA MET A 101 3.67 3.02 18.32
C MET A 101 4.84 2.22 18.92
N ARG A 102 5.45 1.29 18.16
CA ARG A 102 6.74 0.70 18.59
C ARG A 102 7.80 1.81 18.58
N PRO A 103 8.43 2.16 19.72
CA PRO A 103 9.37 3.27 19.76
C PRO A 103 10.76 2.81 19.32
N GLU A 104 11.12 3.02 18.05
CA GLU A 104 12.50 2.82 17.57
C GLU A 104 13.36 4.09 17.49
N ARG A 105 12.93 5.26 18.00
CA ARG A 105 13.74 6.50 17.91
C ARG A 105 13.92 7.32 19.19
N LEU A 106 13.72 6.75 20.37
CA LEU A 106 14.00 7.47 21.64
C LEU A 106 15.43 7.28 22.18
N LYS A 107 16.33 6.58 21.47
CA LYS A 107 17.76 6.50 21.85
C LYS A 107 18.67 7.57 21.20
N GLN A 108 18.17 8.38 20.27
CA GLN A 108 19.01 9.31 19.51
C GLN A 108 19.05 10.74 20.08
N ALA A 109 18.14 11.10 21.00
CA ALA A 109 18.03 12.45 21.56
C ALA A 109 18.71 12.64 22.93
N ALA A 110 19.55 11.70 23.37
CA ALA A 110 20.33 11.82 24.60
C ALA A 110 21.79 12.30 24.38
N GLY A 111 22.22 12.49 23.12
CA GLY A 111 23.58 12.92 22.78
C GLY A 111 23.83 14.44 22.76
N ASP A 112 22.79 15.25 22.55
CA ASP A 112 22.98 16.68 22.22
C ASP A 112 22.91 17.65 23.41
N ARG A 113 22.69 17.16 24.64
CA ARG A 113 22.53 18.03 25.83
C ARG A 113 23.81 18.35 26.59
N LEU A 114 24.98 17.94 26.11
CA LEU A 114 26.27 18.20 26.77
C LEU A 114 27.10 19.36 26.17
N SER A 115 26.51 20.24 25.34
CA SER A 115 27.27 21.31 24.64
C SER A 115 26.75 22.74 24.86
N GLY A 116 26.25 23.09 26.04
CA GLY A 116 25.83 24.48 26.32
C GLY A 116 26.24 24.95 27.71
N SER A 117 27.38 25.65 27.82
CA SER A 117 27.82 26.34 29.03
C SER A 117 26.85 27.48 29.41
N PRO A 118 26.53 27.72 30.70
CA PRO A 118 25.73 28.87 31.09
C PRO A 118 26.62 30.11 31.25
N HIS A 119 26.29 31.20 30.53
CA HIS A 119 26.87 32.52 30.76
C HIS A 119 26.31 33.13 32.06
N PRO A 120 27.14 33.67 32.97
CA PRO A 120 26.67 34.34 34.17
C PRO A 120 26.51 35.86 33.96
N HIS A 121 25.70 36.46 34.84
CA HIS A 121 25.53 37.90 35.13
C HIS A 121 24.46 38.68 34.35
N LEU A 122 23.38 39.03 35.05
CA LEU A 122 23.11 40.42 35.48
C LEU A 122 22.02 40.43 36.57
N LEU A 123 22.36 40.88 37.79
CA LEU A 123 21.39 41.34 38.79
C LEU A 123 21.00 42.79 38.47
N PRO A 124 19.74 43.19 38.64
CA PRO A 124 19.44 44.57 38.97
C PRO A 124 19.00 44.70 40.43
N MET A 125 19.80 45.49 41.14
CA MET A 125 19.50 46.17 42.39
C MET A 125 18.19 46.97 42.29
N GLY A 126 17.44 47.02 43.40
CA GLY A 126 16.35 47.98 43.55
C GLY A 126 15.41 47.67 44.71
N GLN A 127 15.89 47.79 45.96
CA GLN A 127 14.99 48.18 47.06
C GLN A 127 14.98 49.71 47.18
N PRO A 128 13.83 50.29 47.53
CA PRO A 128 13.75 51.04 48.79
C PRO A 128 12.48 50.65 49.57
N SER A 129 12.62 50.22 50.82
CA SER A 129 12.60 51.07 52.04
C SER A 129 11.23 51.64 52.40
N GLY A 130 10.71 51.25 53.56
CA GLY A 130 9.96 52.18 54.42
C GLY A 130 8.68 51.68 55.11
N ALA A 131 8.83 51.35 56.39
CA ALA A 131 7.99 51.79 57.52
C ALA A 131 6.73 51.01 57.97
N GLY A 132 6.78 50.64 59.26
CA GLY A 132 5.65 50.44 60.19
C GLY A 132 5.33 48.96 60.45
N GLY A 133 5.47 48.36 61.64
CA GLY A 133 5.64 48.86 63.00
C GLY A 133 4.69 48.09 63.96
N ARG A 134 5.26 47.42 64.99
CA ARG A 134 4.65 46.88 66.24
C ARG A 134 3.80 45.61 66.09
N ILE A 135 4.23 44.45 66.62
CA ILE A 135 4.23 43.99 68.03
C ILE A 135 2.86 44.12 68.70
N LEU A 136 2.13 43.00 68.73
CA LEU A 136 1.73 42.30 69.96
C LEU A 136 1.89 40.79 69.72
#